data_AF-A0A6B2XLL0-F1
#
_entry.id   AF-A0A6B2XLL0-F1
#
_cell.length_a   1.000
_cell.length_b   1.000
_cell.length_c   1.000
_cell.angle_alpha   90.00
_cell.angle_beta   90.00
_cell.angle_gamma   90.00
#
_symmetry.space_group_name_H-M   'P 1'
#
loop_
_entity.id
_entity.type
_entity.pdbx_description
1 polymer ?
#
loop_
_entity_poly.entity_id
_entity_poly.type
_entity_poly.pdbx_seq_one_letter_code
_entity_poly.pdbx_strand_id
1 'polypeptide(L)'
;NAGLARRVNMCGAEHGLDLRYDKTSVARWLRGQQPRGRAPGIIAEALGRKLGRTVTIDEIGMANGKNLASGIGLQFSPTVIGAIEQVSELWRSDVGRRDFLSGSSVAASALVEPSRDWLITGADAQVARSGGSRVGMQDVEAVRATTD
;
A
#
# COMPACT_ATOMS: atom_id res chain seq x y z
N ASN A 1 26.47 8.50 10.25
CA ASN A 1 25.52 7.35 10.43
C ASN A 1 25.22 7.01 11.89
N ALA A 2 26.20 6.97 12.80
CA ALA A 2 25.94 6.67 14.23
C ALA A 2 24.93 7.63 14.91
N GLY A 3 24.93 8.91 14.53
CA GLY A 3 23.98 9.89 15.06
C GLY A 3 22.52 9.63 14.69
N LEU A 4 22.23 9.05 13.52
CA LEU A 4 20.87 8.66 13.14
C LEU A 4 20.39 7.48 13.98
N ALA A 5 21.22 6.43 14.08
CA ALA A 5 20.91 5.25 14.88
C ALA A 5 20.54 5.60 16.33
N ARG A 6 21.31 6.51 16.96
CA ARG A 6 21.02 6.98 18.32
C ARG A 6 19.65 7.67 18.43
N ARG A 7 19.30 8.53 17.48
CA ARG A 7 17.99 9.23 17.48
C ARG A 7 16.84 8.25 17.26
N VAL A 8 17.02 7.25 16.40
CA VAL A 8 16.02 6.19 16.18
C VAL A 8 15.82 5.37 17.45
N ASN A 9 16.89 4.98 18.14
CA ASN A 9 16.75 4.22 19.40
C ASN A 9 16.08 5.05 20.50
N MET A 10 16.44 6.33 20.63
CA MET A 10 15.81 7.25 21.58
C MET A 10 14.32 7.42 21.29
N CYS A 11 13.96 7.67 20.03
CA CYS A 11 12.57 7.75 19.58
C CYS A 11 11.81 6.44 19.82
N GLY A 12 12.47 5.29 19.59
CA GLY A 12 11.91 3.97 19.88
C GLY A 12 11.62 3.76 21.37
N ALA A 13 12.55 4.17 22.24
CA ALA A 13 12.40 4.05 23.69
C ALA A 13 11.21 4.87 24.20
N GLU A 14 11.00 6.08 23.66
CA GLU A 14 9.80 6.90 23.96
C GLU A 14 8.49 6.19 23.60
N HIS A 15 8.53 5.26 22.64
CA HIS A 15 7.39 4.44 22.20
C HIS A 15 7.36 3.03 22.83
N GLY A 16 8.18 2.78 23.86
CA GLY A 16 8.29 1.49 24.56
C GLY A 16 8.95 0.39 23.75
N LEU A 17 9.76 0.73 22.73
CA LEU A 17 10.48 -0.23 21.90
C LEU A 17 11.95 -0.34 22.32
N ASP A 18 12.43 -1.55 22.58
CA ASP A 18 13.86 -1.83 22.76
C ASP A 18 14.56 -1.97 21.39
N LEU A 19 14.88 -0.83 20.78
CA LEU A 19 15.62 -0.77 19.51
C LEU A 19 17.12 -0.60 19.78
N ARG A 20 17.93 -1.45 19.13
CA ARG A 20 19.40 -1.46 19.27
C ARG A 20 20.11 -1.25 17.94
N TYR A 21 19.71 -0.22 17.21
CA TYR A 21 20.35 0.10 15.94
C TYR A 21 21.70 0.78 16.12
N ASP A 22 22.57 0.54 15.16
CA ASP A 22 23.93 1.06 15.10
C ASP A 22 24.27 1.64 13.72
N LYS A 23 25.52 2.06 13.52
CA LYS A 23 25.97 2.59 12.21
C LYS A 23 25.82 1.57 11.07
N THR A 24 25.94 0.28 11.37
CA THR A 24 25.86 -0.81 10.41
C THR A 24 24.42 -1.00 9.94
N SER A 25 23.47 -0.92 10.86
CA SER A 25 22.03 -0.93 10.60
C SER A 25 21.67 0.18 9.61
N VAL A 26 22.12 1.41 9.88
CA VAL A 26 21.90 2.56 8.99
C VAL A 26 22.54 2.35 7.61
N ALA A 27 23.74 1.78 7.54
CA ALA A 27 24.39 1.48 6.26
C ALA A 27 23.59 0.45 5.44
N ARG A 28 22.97 -0.54 6.09
CA ARG A 28 22.08 -1.51 5.43
C ARG A 28 20.79 -0.84 4.92
N TRP A 29 20.23 0.11 5.68
CA TRP A 29 19.06 0.88 5.24
C TRP A 29 19.34 1.70 3.99
N LEU A 30 20.49 2.37 3.95
CA LEU A 30 20.93 3.12 2.76
C LEU A 30 21.18 2.20 1.54
N ARG A 31 21.37 0.90 1.76
CA ARG A 31 21.46 -0.12 0.69
C ARG A 31 20.11 -0.79 0.39
N GLY A 32 19.00 -0.24 0.89
CA GLY A 32 17.65 -0.70 0.62
C GLY A 32 17.11 -1.76 1.58
N GLN A 33 17.88 -2.21 2.57
CA GLN A 33 17.37 -3.15 3.58
C GLN A 33 16.42 -2.42 4.53
N GLN A 34 15.16 -2.84 4.60
CA GLN A 34 14.18 -2.18 5.47
C GLN A 34 14.04 -2.93 6.79
N PRO A 35 14.00 -2.23 7.94
CA PRO A 35 13.62 -2.85 9.21
C PRO A 35 12.12 -3.14 9.24
N ARG A 36 11.71 -4.18 9.97
CA ARG A 36 10.32 -4.65 10.03
C ARG A 36 9.53 -4.02 11.17
N GLY A 37 8.20 -4.24 11.15
CA GLY A 37 7.30 -3.84 12.21
C GLY A 37 7.17 -2.31 12.32
N ARG A 38 7.21 -1.78 13.54
CA ARG A 38 7.03 -0.34 13.82
C ARG A 38 8.25 0.53 13.47
N ALA A 39 9.41 -0.10 13.21
CA ALA A 39 10.68 0.62 13.05
C ALA A 39 10.73 1.65 11.91
N PRO A 40 10.16 1.42 10.71
CA PRO A 40 10.11 2.45 9.66
C PRO A 40 9.44 3.75 10.09
N GLY A 41 8.35 3.66 10.87
CA GLY A 41 7.67 4.83 11.43
C GLY A 41 8.55 5.61 12.41
N ILE A 42 9.25 4.90 13.29
CA ILE A 42 10.22 5.50 14.23
C ILE A 42 11.38 6.19 13.49
N ILE A 43 11.84 5.61 12.38
CA ILE A 43 12.89 6.22 11.54
C ILE A 43 12.39 7.51 10.89
N ALA A 44 11.18 7.48 10.31
CA ALA A 44 10.54 8.65 9.72
C ALA A 44 10.36 9.77 10.75
N GLU A 45 9.91 9.44 11.96
CA GLU A 45 9.78 10.40 13.06
C GLU A 45 11.12 10.98 13.50
N ALA A 46 12.15 10.15 13.69
CA ALA A 46 13.48 10.61 14.09
C ALA A 46 14.09 11.56 13.04
N LEU A 47 13.81 11.36 11.76
CA LEU A 47 14.18 12.26 10.67
C LEU A 47 13.34 13.54 10.70
N GLY A 48 12.03 13.43 10.88
CA GLY A 48 11.12 14.58 10.97
C GLY A 48 11.48 15.54 12.09
N ARG A 49 11.77 15.02 13.29
CA ARG A 49 12.28 15.83 14.42
C ARG A 49 13.58 16.55 14.10
N LYS A 50 14.48 15.91 13.33
CA LYS A 50 15.75 16.53 12.92
C LYS A 50 15.54 17.60 11.85
N LEU A 51 14.57 17.41 10.95
CA LEU A 51 14.30 18.31 9.83
C LEU A 51 13.31 19.44 10.18
N GLY A 52 12.62 19.36 11.31
CA GLY A 52 11.61 20.34 11.73
C GLY A 52 10.32 20.27 10.92
N ARG A 53 10.05 19.16 10.23
CA ARG A 53 8.81 18.91 9.48
C ARG A 53 8.38 17.46 9.60
N THR A 54 7.11 17.18 9.34
CA THR A 54 6.64 15.81 9.18
C THR A 54 7.39 15.14 8.03
N VAL A 55 7.86 13.92 8.26
CA VAL A 55 8.47 13.04 7.27
C VAL A 55 7.71 11.72 7.29
N THR A 56 7.27 11.25 6.14
CA THR A 56 6.49 10.02 6.00
C THR A 56 7.39 8.81 5.73
N ILE A 57 6.85 7.61 5.95
CA ILE A 57 7.53 6.35 5.66
C ILE A 57 7.81 6.20 4.14
N ASP A 58 6.95 6.77 3.30
CA ASP A 58 7.12 6.77 1.84
C ASP A 58 8.26 7.68 1.39
N GLU A 59 8.35 8.89 1.95
CA GLU A 59 9.44 9.83 1.66
C GLU A 59 10.84 9.27 1.96
N ILE A 60 10.94 8.32 2.90
CA ILE A 60 12.19 7.65 3.25
C ILE A 60 12.39 6.31 2.53
N GLY A 61 11.50 5.98 1.59
CA GLY A 61 11.55 4.77 0.78
C GLY A 61 11.32 3.49 1.58
N MET A 62 10.68 3.55 2.76
CA MET A 62 10.46 2.40 3.65
C MET A 62 8.99 1.95 3.72
N ALA A 63 8.14 2.38 2.78
CA ALA A 63 6.72 2.02 2.73
C ALA A 63 6.48 0.54 2.39
N ASN A 64 7.51 -0.31 2.45
CA ASN A 64 7.41 -1.77 2.43
C ASN A 64 6.57 -2.28 1.26
N GLY A 65 6.83 -1.81 0.04
CA GLY A 65 6.07 -2.19 -1.17
C GLY A 65 4.57 -1.91 -1.12
N LYS A 66 4.02 -1.34 -0.03
CA LYS A 66 2.59 -1.10 0.19
C LYS A 66 2.02 -0.14 -0.84
N ASN A 67 2.85 0.63 -1.54
CA ASN A 67 2.38 1.62 -2.51
C ASN A 67 1.94 1.10 -3.88
N LEU A 68 2.21 -0.16 -4.27
CA LEU A 68 1.63 -0.64 -5.53
C LEU A 68 0.17 -1.10 -5.33
N ALA A 69 -0.09 -1.93 -4.32
CA ALA A 69 -1.45 -2.46 -4.10
C ALA A 69 -2.37 -1.50 -3.31
N SER A 70 -1.82 -0.62 -2.46
CA SER A 70 -2.66 0.31 -1.67
C SER A 70 -3.25 1.44 -2.52
N GLY A 71 -2.78 1.67 -3.75
CA GLY A 71 -3.37 2.66 -4.66
C GLY A 71 -4.47 2.09 -5.55
N ILE A 72 -4.24 0.91 -6.14
CA ILE A 72 -5.11 0.33 -7.16
C ILE A 72 -6.53 0.10 -6.63
N GLY A 73 -6.68 -0.41 -5.40
CA GLY A 73 -7.99 -0.62 -4.78
C GLY A 73 -8.61 0.64 -4.15
N LEU A 74 -7.88 1.76 -4.12
CA LEU A 74 -8.33 3.03 -3.54
C LEU A 74 -8.52 4.12 -4.61
N GLN A 75 -8.49 3.74 -5.88
CA GLN A 75 -8.78 4.63 -7.00
C GLN A 75 -10.18 4.35 -7.52
N PHE A 76 -10.88 5.41 -7.90
CA PHE A 76 -12.10 5.30 -8.67
C PHE A 76 -11.76 5.54 -10.14
N SER A 77 -12.19 4.63 -11.03
CA SER A 77 -12.12 4.87 -12.47
C SER A 77 -13.45 5.41 -12.97
N PRO A 78 -13.48 6.56 -13.67
CA PRO A 78 -14.71 7.07 -14.28
C PRO A 78 -15.05 6.37 -15.60
N THR A 79 -14.35 5.30 -15.97
CA THR A 79 -14.57 4.57 -17.23
C THR A 79 -14.56 3.07 -17.01
N VAL A 80 -15.38 2.34 -17.77
CA VAL A 80 -15.42 0.87 -17.77
C VAL A 80 -14.04 0.26 -18.04
N ILE A 81 -13.29 0.80 -19.01
CA ILE A 81 -11.97 0.27 -19.38
C ILE A 81 -10.99 0.42 -18.22
N GLY A 82 -10.89 1.61 -17.64
CA GLY A 82 -10.00 1.83 -16.50
C GLY A 82 -10.42 1.05 -15.26
N ALA A 83 -11.72 0.81 -15.06
CA ALA A 83 -12.20 -0.05 -13.98
C ALA A 83 -11.76 -1.52 -14.18
N ILE A 84 -11.85 -2.04 -15.42
CA ILE A 84 -11.37 -3.39 -15.76
C ILE A 84 -9.85 -3.50 -15.55
N GLU A 85 -9.08 -2.49 -15.94
CA GLU A 85 -7.63 -2.45 -15.74
C GLU A 85 -7.27 -2.50 -14.26
N GLN A 86 -7.90 -1.65 -13.43
CA GLN A 86 -7.67 -1.62 -11.98
C GLN A 86 -8.05 -2.94 -11.30
N VAL A 87 -9.22 -3.51 -11.60
CA VAL A 87 -9.63 -4.82 -11.04
C VAL A 87 -8.68 -5.94 -11.48
N SER A 88 -8.24 -5.92 -12.74
CA SER A 88 -7.28 -6.93 -13.25
C SER A 88 -5.92 -6.82 -12.56
N GLU A 89 -5.45 -5.60 -12.30
CA GLU A 89 -4.19 -5.37 -11.60
C GLU A 89 -4.29 -5.76 -10.10
N LEU A 90 -5.43 -5.47 -9.47
CA LEU A 90 -5.73 -5.89 -8.11
C LEU A 90 -5.74 -7.43 -8.00
N TRP A 91 -6.42 -8.11 -8.93
CA TRP A 91 -6.48 -9.58 -8.98
C TRP A 91 -5.09 -10.21 -9.15
N ARG A 92 -4.28 -9.71 -10.09
CA ARG A 92 -2.90 -10.20 -10.27
C ARG A 92 -2.04 -9.99 -9.02
N SER A 93 -2.27 -8.87 -8.33
CA SER A 93 -1.57 -8.55 -7.07
C SER A 93 -1.99 -9.48 -5.94
N ASP A 94 -3.27 -9.86 -5.87
CA ASP A 94 -3.80 -10.80 -4.87
C ASP A 94 -3.28 -12.22 -5.07
N VAL A 95 -3.43 -12.77 -6.28
CA VAL A 95 -3.02 -14.15 -6.62
C VAL A 95 -1.51 -14.37 -6.40
N GLY A 96 -0.68 -13.35 -6.65
CA GLY A 96 0.76 -13.44 -6.47
C GLY A 96 1.29 -13.16 -5.05
N ARG A 97 0.47 -12.58 -4.14
CA ARG A 97 0.92 -12.05 -2.85
C ARG A 97 -0.14 -12.11 -1.74
N ARG A 98 -0.88 -13.22 -1.61
CA ARG A 98 -1.99 -13.40 -0.63
C ARG A 98 -1.70 -12.93 0.81
N ASP A 99 -0.47 -13.08 1.30
CA ASP A 99 -0.07 -12.64 2.65
C ASP A 99 0.08 -11.11 2.80
N PHE A 100 0.19 -10.38 1.70
CA PHE A 100 0.49 -8.94 1.65
C PHE A 100 -0.76 -8.06 1.78
N LEU A 101 -1.88 -8.47 1.19
CA LEU A 101 -3.14 -7.75 1.28
C LEU A 101 -3.79 -7.91 2.65
N SER A 102 -3.65 -9.10 3.26
CA SER A 102 -4.19 -9.42 4.59
C SER A 102 -3.59 -8.62 5.75
N GLY A 103 -2.45 -7.92 5.55
CA GLY A 103 -1.72 -7.15 6.57
C GLY A 103 -1.66 -5.64 6.34
N SER A 104 -2.48 -5.11 5.42
CA SER A 104 -2.43 -3.71 5.02
C SER A 104 -3.55 -2.90 5.69
N SER A 105 -3.17 -1.92 6.52
CA SER A 105 -4.11 -0.95 7.09
C SER A 105 -4.34 0.18 6.10
N VAL A 106 -5.59 0.43 5.72
CA VAL A 106 -5.99 1.57 4.91
C VAL A 106 -6.42 2.72 5.82
N ALA A 107 -5.89 3.92 5.60
CA ALA A 107 -6.36 5.11 6.29
C ALA A 107 -7.76 5.47 5.77
N ALA A 108 -8.73 5.73 6.66
CA ALA A 108 -10.08 6.11 6.25
C ALA A 108 -10.11 7.35 5.32
N SER A 109 -9.16 8.27 5.47
CA SER A 109 -9.00 9.44 4.60
C SER A 109 -8.71 9.09 3.14
N ALA A 110 -8.07 7.94 2.87
CA ALA A 110 -7.78 7.49 1.51
C ALA A 110 -9.05 7.09 0.74
N LEU A 111 -10.18 6.87 1.43
CA LEU A 111 -11.46 6.55 0.81
C LEU A 111 -12.29 7.78 0.47
N VAL A 112 -11.93 8.98 0.95
CA VAL A 112 -12.76 10.18 0.80
C VAL A 112 -12.97 10.53 -0.68
N GLU A 113 -11.87 10.59 -1.45
CA GLU A 113 -11.91 10.93 -2.87
C GLU A 113 -12.61 9.87 -3.72
N PRO A 114 -12.25 8.57 -3.68
CA PRO A 114 -12.95 7.55 -4.49
C PRO A 114 -14.42 7.39 -4.09
N SER A 115 -14.78 7.58 -2.81
CA SER A 115 -16.19 7.52 -2.38
C SER A 115 -16.99 8.71 -2.91
N ARG A 116 -16.40 9.91 -2.89
CA ARG A 116 -17.00 11.10 -3.50
C ARG A 116 -17.20 10.88 -4.99
N ASP A 117 -16.16 10.44 -5.69
CA ASP A 117 -16.17 10.28 -7.14
C ASP A 117 -17.19 9.22 -7.57
N TRP A 118 -17.34 8.13 -6.79
CA TRP A 118 -18.41 7.14 -7.00
C TRP A 118 -19.82 7.74 -6.85
N LEU A 119 -20.04 8.59 -5.83
CA LEU A 119 -21.35 9.19 -5.58
C LEU A 119 -21.77 10.22 -6.64
N ILE A 120 -20.80 10.91 -7.26
CA ILE A 120 -21.08 11.99 -8.22
C ILE A 120 -20.97 11.53 -9.68
N THR A 121 -20.35 10.40 -9.95
CA THR A 121 -20.22 9.86 -11.31
C THR A 121 -21.50 9.15 -11.72
N GLY A 122 -22.06 9.53 -12.87
CA GLY A 122 -23.22 8.85 -13.44
C GLY A 122 -22.88 7.42 -13.86
N ALA A 123 -23.86 6.53 -13.81
CA ALA A 123 -23.67 5.15 -14.27
C ALA A 123 -23.29 5.10 -15.75
N ASP A 124 -22.36 4.20 -16.10
CA ASP A 124 -21.99 3.94 -17.49
C ASP A 124 -23.21 3.50 -18.31
N ALA A 125 -23.47 4.19 -19.42
CA ALA A 125 -24.60 3.87 -20.29
C ALA A 125 -24.45 2.50 -21.00
N GLN A 126 -23.21 2.04 -21.19
CA GLN A 126 -22.91 0.75 -21.81
C GLN A 126 -21.68 0.11 -21.16
N VAL A 127 -21.88 -1.05 -20.55
CA VAL A 127 -20.82 -1.88 -19.94
C VAL A 127 -20.58 -3.17 -20.73
N ALA A 128 -21.48 -3.54 -21.64
CA ALA A 128 -21.37 -4.76 -22.41
C ALA A 128 -20.33 -4.62 -23.53
N ARG A 129 -19.51 -5.67 -23.70
CA ARG A 129 -18.64 -5.81 -24.87
C ARG A 129 -19.43 -6.41 -26.04
N SER A 130 -19.23 -5.87 -27.23
CA SER A 130 -19.88 -6.35 -28.47
C SER A 130 -19.11 -7.50 -29.16
N GLY A 131 -17.97 -7.94 -28.61
CA GLY A 131 -17.14 -8.99 -29.20
C GLY A 131 -16.22 -9.70 -28.20
N GLY A 132 -15.59 -10.78 -28.66
CA GLY A 132 -14.72 -11.66 -27.87
C GLY A 132 -15.42 -12.95 -27.42
N SER A 133 -14.72 -13.78 -26.64
CA SER A 133 -15.28 -15.02 -26.08
C SER A 133 -16.52 -14.72 -25.23
N ARG A 134 -17.58 -15.50 -25.44
CA ARG A 134 -18.79 -15.42 -24.61
C ARG A 134 -18.46 -15.92 -23.20
N VAL A 135 -18.79 -15.11 -22.21
CA VAL A 135 -18.77 -15.50 -20.80
C VAL A 135 -20.02 -16.32 -20.50
N GLY A 136 -19.86 -17.52 -19.98
CA GLY A 136 -20.94 -18.45 -19.64
C GLY A 136 -20.93 -18.88 -18.17
N MET A 137 -21.85 -19.77 -17.79
CA MET A 137 -21.96 -20.27 -16.41
C MET A 137 -20.68 -20.97 -15.92
N GLN A 138 -19.93 -21.61 -16.82
CA GLN A 138 -18.65 -22.25 -16.49
C GLN A 138 -17.61 -21.22 -16.00
N ASP A 139 -17.55 -20.03 -16.61
CA ASP A 139 -16.65 -18.96 -16.17
C ASP A 139 -17.06 -18.41 -14.79
N VAL A 140 -18.38 -18.30 -14.55
CA VAL A 140 -18.94 -17.84 -13.27
C VAL A 140 -18.60 -18.83 -12.15
N GLU A 141 -18.74 -20.13 -12.42
CA GLU A 141 -18.39 -21.20 -11.48
C GLU A 141 -16.90 -21.21 -11.17
N ALA A 142 -16.03 -21.02 -12.17
CA ALA A 142 -14.59 -20.94 -11.97
C ALA A 142 -14.18 -19.80 -11.03
N VAL A 143 -14.81 -18.61 -11.16
CA VAL A 143 -14.55 -17.47 -10.27
C VAL A 143 -15.04 -17.71 -8.84
N ARG A 144 -16.19 -18.38 -8.67
CA ARG A 144 -16.68 -18.73 -7.32
C ARG A 144 -15.73 -19.68 -6.60
N ALA A 145 -15.23 -20.68 -7.31
CA ALA A 145 -14.28 -21.66 -6.77
C ALA A 145 -12.96 -21.05 -6.29
N THR A 146 -12.59 -19.84 -6.73
CA THR A 146 -11.41 -19.12 -6.21
C THR A 146 -11.60 -18.50 -4.82
N THR A 147 -12.83 -18.44 -4.30
CA THR A 147 -13.15 -17.82 -3.01
C THR A 147 -13.41 -18.86 -1.90
N ASP A 148 -13.66 -20.12 -2.26
CA ASP A 148 -13.86 -21.26 -1.35
C ASP A 148 -12.50 -21.88 -0.91
#